data_AF-A0A7K7SEN5-F1
#
_entry.id   AF-A0A7K7SEN5-F1
#
_cell.length_a   1.000
_cell.length_b   1.000
_cell.length_c   1.000
_cell.angle_alpha   90.00
_cell.angle_beta   90.00
_cell.angle_gamma   90.00
#
_symmetry.space_group_name_H-M   'P 1'
#
loop_
_entity.id
_entity.type
_entity.pdbx_description
1 polymer ?
#
loop_
_entity_poly.entity_id
_entity_poly.type
_entity_poly.pdbx_seq_one_letter_code
_entity_poly.pdbx_strand_id
1 'polypeptide(L)' 'PPLKSPFGPVPGPEFWCSIAYFEQDVQVGEIFKVPSSCPSVVVDGYVDPSGGARFCLGQLSNVQRCAASERAR' A
#
# COMPACT_ATOMS: atom_id res chain seq x y z
N PRO A 1 5.54 -6.50 29.06
CA PRO A 1 6.39 -5.28 29.08
C PRO A 1 6.75 -4.84 27.66
N PRO A 2 6.60 -3.54 27.29
CA PRO A 2 7.01 -3.08 25.97
C PRO A 2 8.53 -3.18 25.83
N LEU A 3 9.00 -3.67 24.68
CA LEU A 3 10.42 -3.72 24.34
C LEU A 3 10.99 -2.30 24.37
N LYS A 4 11.98 -2.06 25.24
CA LYS A 4 12.75 -0.81 25.23
C LYS A 4 13.60 -0.76 23.97
N SER A 5 13.41 0.26 23.14
CA SER A 5 14.27 0.52 21.99
C SER A 5 15.69 0.86 22.47
N PRO A 6 16.74 0.38 21.78
CA PRO A 6 18.12 0.71 22.12
C PRO A 6 18.52 2.16 21.81
N PHE A 7 17.65 2.95 21.15
CA PHE A 7 17.95 4.28 20.62
C PHE A 7 17.31 5.45 21.41
N GLY A 8 16.79 5.21 22.61
CA GLY A 8 16.03 6.23 23.36
C GLY A 8 14.61 6.42 22.80
N PRO A 9 13.82 7.39 23.33
CA PRO A 9 12.44 7.62 22.91
C PRO A 9 12.42 8.38 21.58
N VAL A 10 12.83 7.71 20.50
CA VAL A 10 12.57 8.20 19.15
C VAL A 10 11.06 8.03 18.91
N PRO A 11 10.33 9.11 18.55
CA PRO A 11 8.95 8.97 18.11
C PRO A 11 8.88 7.93 17.00
N GLY A 12 7.91 7.01 17.07
CA GLY A 12 7.68 6.05 16.00
C GLY A 12 7.40 6.76 14.66
N PRO A 13 7.60 6.08 13.53
CA PRO A 13 7.33 6.69 12.23
C PRO A 13 5.84 7.02 12.09
N GLU A 14 5.50 8.05 11.31
CA GLU A 14 4.11 8.40 10.99
C GLU A 14 3.41 7.25 10.21
N PHE A 15 4.16 6.60 9.33
CA PHE A 15 3.73 5.45 8.53
C PHE A 15 4.69 4.28 8.75
N TRP A 16 4.17 3.09 9.01
CA TRP A 16 5.02 1.91 9.28
C TRP A 16 5.46 1.20 8.00
N CYS A 17 4.75 1.41 6.89
CA CYS A 17 5.17 0.96 5.56
C CYS A 17 4.62 1.86 4.46
N SER A 18 5.15 1.66 3.24
CA SER A 18 4.68 2.29 2.01
C SER A 18 4.61 1.22 0.93
N ILE A 19 3.54 1.23 0.12
CA ILE A 19 3.25 0.21 -0.88
C ILE A 19 3.19 0.90 -2.25
N ALA A 20 3.99 0.42 -3.18
CA ALA A 20 3.94 0.82 -4.58
C ALA A 20 3.45 -0.37 -5.42
N TYR A 21 2.41 -0.16 -6.22
CA TYR A 21 1.88 -1.18 -7.13
C TYR A 21 2.46 -1.01 -8.52
N PHE A 22 2.80 -2.13 -9.15
CA PHE A 22 3.38 -2.16 -10.48
C PHE A 22 2.62 -3.14 -11.37
N GLU A 23 2.45 -2.77 -12.62
CA GLU A 23 2.09 -3.67 -13.70
C GLU A 23 3.30 -3.81 -14.61
N GLN A 24 3.97 -4.97 -14.56
CA GLN A 24 5.29 -5.18 -15.15
C GLN A 24 6.32 -4.21 -14.54
N ASP A 25 6.97 -3.37 -15.34
CA ASP A 25 7.97 -2.38 -14.95
C ASP A 25 7.38 -0.97 -14.71
N VAL A 26 6.06 -0.82 -14.86
CA VAL A 26 5.36 0.47 -14.75
C VAL A 26 4.69 0.59 -13.40
N GLN A 27 5.03 1.63 -12.64
CA GLN A 27 4.30 1.96 -11.41
C GLN A 27 2.89 2.47 -11.77
N VAL A 28 1.86 1.91 -11.15
CA VAL A 28 0.45 2.24 -11.40
C VAL A 28 -0.17 2.82 -10.14
N GLY A 29 -0.63 4.08 -10.22
CA GLY A 29 -1.19 4.82 -9.10
C GLY A 29 -0.15 5.44 -8.16
N GLU A 30 -0.64 6.03 -7.08
CA GLU A 30 0.18 6.66 -6.05
C GLU A 30 0.75 5.64 -5.05
N ILE A 31 1.80 6.03 -4.31
CA ILE A 31 2.33 5.23 -3.21
C ILE A 31 1.32 5.26 -2.05
N PHE A 32 0.83 4.09 -1.65
CA PHE A 32 -0.06 3.96 -0.50
C PHE A 32 0.75 3.91 0.80
N LYS A 33 0.61 4.91 1.66
CA LYS A 33 1.29 4.97 2.96
C LYS A 33 0.36 4.48 4.06
N VAL A 34 0.80 3.50 4.85
CA VAL A 34 -0.02 2.91 5.91
C VAL A 34 0.27 3.60 7.24
N PRO A 35 -0.70 4.32 7.84
CA PRO A 35 -0.48 5.01 9.10
C PRO A 35 -0.08 4.03 10.21
N SER A 36 0.82 4.44 11.10
CA SER A 36 1.20 3.62 12.28
C SER A 36 0.04 3.35 13.24
N SER A 37 -1.08 4.08 13.12
CA SER A 37 -2.34 3.79 13.82
C SER A 37 -3.11 2.60 13.24
N CYS A 38 -2.78 2.16 12.02
CA CYS A 38 -3.34 0.97 11.37
C CYS A 38 -2.30 -0.16 11.44
N PRO A 39 -2.40 -1.11 12.40
CA PRO A 39 -1.40 -2.15 12.60
C PRO A 39 -1.36 -3.20 11.47
N SER A 40 -2.36 -3.18 10.59
CA SER A 40 -2.44 -4.04 9.41
C SER A 40 -3.00 -3.25 8.23
N VAL A 41 -2.73 -3.77 7.02
CA VAL A 41 -3.24 -3.27 5.76
C VAL A 41 -3.70 -4.44 4.90
N VAL A 42 -4.83 -4.27 4.21
CA VAL A 42 -5.34 -5.21 3.21
C VAL A 42 -5.04 -4.65 1.82
N VAL A 43 -4.48 -5.46 0.93
CA VAL A 43 -4.31 -5.14 -0.49
C VAL A 43 -5.14 -6.12 -1.30
N ASP A 44 -6.08 -5.63 -2.11
CA ASP A 44 -7.01 -6.49 -2.85
C ASP A 44 -7.40 -5.91 -4.22
N GLY A 45 -8.09 -6.72 -5.04
CA GLY A 45 -8.53 -6.37 -6.40
C GLY A 45 -9.88 -5.65 -6.48
N TYR A 46 -10.50 -5.29 -5.36
CA TYR A 46 -11.77 -4.54 -5.37
C TYR A 46 -11.54 -3.06 -5.74
N VAL A 47 -12.59 -2.25 -5.66
CA VAL A 47 -12.65 -0.88 -6.23
C VAL A 47 -13.00 0.20 -5.21
N ASP A 48 -12.85 -0.07 -3.91
CA ASP A 48 -13.19 0.88 -2.86
C ASP A 48 -12.11 1.98 -2.71
N PRO A 49 -12.46 3.28 -2.83
CA PRO A 49 -11.49 4.37 -2.73
C PRO A 49 -11.21 4.83 -1.29
N SER A 50 -11.83 4.22 -0.27
CA SER A 50 -11.86 4.74 1.11
C SER A 50 -10.49 4.87 1.79
N GLY A 51 -9.47 4.13 1.36
CA GLY A 51 -8.11 4.20 1.89
C GLY A 51 -7.96 3.73 3.35
N GLY A 52 -6.91 4.23 4.03
CA GLY A 52 -6.59 3.89 5.42
C GLY A 52 -5.86 2.55 5.58
N ALA A 53 -6.56 1.53 6.09
CA ALA A 53 -6.02 0.18 6.26
C ALA A 53 -6.32 -0.74 5.06
N ARG A 54 -6.81 -0.20 3.94
CA ARG A 54 -7.18 -0.97 2.75
C ARG A 54 -6.76 -0.26 1.46
N PHE A 55 -6.02 -0.96 0.61
CA PHE A 55 -5.55 -0.50 -0.69
C PHE A 55 -6.15 -1.36 -1.80
N CYS A 56 -7.16 -0.82 -2.50
CA CYS A 56 -7.88 -1.48 -3.58
C CYS A 56 -7.24 -1.17 -4.94
N LEU A 57 -6.72 -2.19 -5.61
CA LEU A 57 -6.01 -2.07 -6.89
C LEU A 57 -6.94 -2.02 -8.10
N GLY A 58 -8.18 -2.50 -7.96
CA GLY A 58 -9.12 -2.70 -9.06
C GLY A 58 -9.49 -1.42 -9.82
N GLN A 59 -9.57 -0.29 -9.10
CA GLN A 59 -9.91 1.02 -9.66
C GLN A 59 -8.73 1.75 -10.33
N LEU A 60 -7.49 1.29 -10.14
CA LEU A 60 -6.32 1.96 -10.68
C LEU A 60 -6.30 1.83 -12.20
N SER A 61 -6.11 2.94 -12.90
CA SER A 61 -5.97 2.98 -14.35
C SER A 61 -4.50 2.91 -14.78
N ASN A 62 -4.22 2.18 -15.86
CA ASN A 62 -2.93 2.20 -16.53
C ASN A 62 -3.14 2.17 -18.04
N VAL A 63 -2.71 3.23 -18.74
CA VAL A 63 -2.84 3.32 -20.21
C VAL A 63 -1.94 2.33 -20.96
N GLN A 64 -0.93 1.78 -20.28
CA GLN A 64 -0.01 0.77 -20.82
C GLN A 64 -0.42 -0.66 -20.46
N ARG A 65 -1.60 -0.85 -19.85
CA ARG A 65 -2.04 -2.16 -19.40
C ARG A 65 -2.23 -3.10 -20.58
N CYS A 66 -1.59 -4.27 -20.49
CA CYS A 66 -1.68 -5.31 -21.50
C CYS A 66 -2.65 -6.43 -21.09
N ALA A 67 -3.05 -7.27 -22.05
CA ALA A 67 -3.99 -8.37 -21.82
C ALA A 67 -3.51 -9.41 -20.77
N ALA A 68 -2.20 -9.59 -20.61
CA ALA A 68 -1.66 -10.46 -19.56
C ALA A 68 -1.87 -9.85 -18.17
N SER A 69 -1.66 -8.53 -18.03
CA SER A 69 -1.89 -7.82 -16.78
C SER A 69 -3.39 -7.74 -16.44
N GLU A 70 -4.27 -7.49 -17.41
CA GLU A 70 -5.72 -7.54 -17.17
C GLU A 70 -6.19 -8.90 -16.67
N ARG A 71 -5.61 -9.99 -17.17
CA ARG A 71 -5.99 -11.35 -16.76
C ARG A 71 -5.48 -11.74 -15.38
N ALA A 72 -4.34 -11.18 -14.97
CA ALA A 72 -3.72 -11.46 -13.68
C ALA A 72 -4.32 -10.64 -12.53
N ARG A 73 -4.98 -9.53 -12.85
CA ARG A 73 -5.75 -8.70 -11.92
C ARG A 73 -7.07 -9.37 -11.57
#